data_AF-A0AAU5E8X4-F1
#
_entry.id   AF-A0AAU5E8X4-F1
#
_cell.length_a   1.000
_cell.length_b   1.000
_cell.length_c   1.000
_cell.angle_alpha   90.00
_cell.angle_beta   90.00
_cell.angle_gamma   90.00
#
_symmetry.space_group_name_H-M   'P 1'
#
loop_
_entity.id
_entity.type
_entity.pdbx_description
1 polymer ?
#
loop_
_entity_poly.entity_id
_entity_poly.type
_entity_poly.pdbx_seq_one_letter_code
_entity_poly.pdbx_strand_id
1 'polypeptide(L)'
;MPFVVTNRAWLHAELGDRIRPDWNKTVHPGRWEIAKPHLRTLTEALAERFGEVNVYLEFSTTERCDRNCQRAEYDDCTCSCRGEYHGGGTFWTEWQLVGEDTLVGPVGRVVRHYIVRREDIGR
;
A
#
# COMPACT_ATOMS: atom_id res chain seq x y z
N MET A 1 6.37 6.15 8.91
CA MET A 1 7.25 7.34 8.84
C MET A 1 6.63 8.51 9.61
N PRO A 2 7.31 9.11 10.60
CA PRO A 2 6.78 10.23 11.37
C PRO A 2 6.78 11.55 10.59
N PHE A 3 6.15 12.58 11.14
CA PHE A 3 6.26 13.93 10.60
C PHE A 3 7.62 14.54 10.92
N VAL A 4 8.35 14.93 9.89
CA VAL A 4 9.42 15.92 9.95
C VAL A 4 9.37 16.77 8.69
N VAL A 5 9.82 18.03 8.76
CA VAL A 5 9.71 19.02 7.68
C VAL A 5 10.30 18.51 6.37
N THR A 6 11.38 17.73 6.44
CA THR A 6 12.07 17.16 5.27
C THR A 6 11.32 16.02 4.60
N ASN A 7 10.41 15.33 5.30
CA ASN A 7 9.71 14.18 4.73
C ASN A 7 8.72 14.57 3.64
N ARG A 8 8.12 15.76 3.71
CA ARG A 8 7.24 16.23 2.62
C ARG A 8 8.03 16.42 1.32
N ALA A 9 9.19 17.06 1.40
CA ALA A 9 10.06 17.25 0.24
C ALA A 9 10.57 15.90 -0.31
N TRP A 10 10.94 14.97 0.58
CA TRP A 10 11.31 13.62 0.18
C TRP A 10 10.17 12.88 -0.54
N LEU A 11 8.94 12.94 -0.03
CA LEU A 11 7.78 12.34 -0.71
C LEU A 11 7.57 12.90 -2.13
N HIS A 12 7.77 14.20 -2.34
CA HIS A 12 7.70 14.78 -3.68
C HIS A 12 8.83 14.30 -4.60
N ALA A 13 10.05 14.13 -4.07
CA ALA A 13 11.18 13.62 -4.84
C ALA A 13 10.95 12.18 -5.32
N GLU A 14 10.40 11.32 -4.46
CA GLU A 14 10.17 9.89 -4.79
C GLU A 14 8.91 9.67 -5.64
N LEU A 15 7.83 10.41 -5.37
CA LEU A 15 6.51 10.14 -5.96
C LEU A 15 6.09 11.13 -7.05
N GLY A 16 6.89 12.19 -7.26
CA GLY A 16 6.70 13.21 -8.28
C GLY A 16 5.98 14.48 -7.79
N ASP A 17 6.18 15.59 -8.49
CA ASP A 17 5.73 16.92 -8.03
C ASP A 17 4.21 17.10 -7.94
N ARG A 18 3.43 16.29 -8.66
CA ARG A 18 1.96 16.42 -8.70
C ARG A 18 1.24 15.76 -7.53
N ILE A 19 1.96 15.06 -6.64
CA ILE A 19 1.33 14.43 -5.48
C ILE A 19 0.88 15.47 -4.45
N ARG A 20 -0.12 15.10 -3.64
CA ARG A 20 -0.61 15.93 -2.53
C ARG A 20 -0.53 15.15 -1.22
N PRO A 21 0.69 14.94 -0.67
CA PRO A 21 0.85 14.27 0.60
C PRO A 21 0.31 15.18 1.70
N ASP A 22 -0.65 14.69 2.47
CA ASP A 22 -1.22 15.41 3.61
C ASP A 22 -0.75 14.78 4.92
N TRP A 23 -0.48 15.62 5.91
CA TRP A 23 -0.22 15.13 7.26
C TRP A 23 -1.51 15.18 8.08
N ASN A 24 -2.15 14.02 8.23
CA ASN A 24 -3.31 13.87 9.08
C ASN A 24 -2.89 13.89 10.56
N LYS A 25 -3.07 15.07 11.17
CA LYS A 25 -2.85 15.32 12.59
C LYS A 25 -4.11 15.12 13.47
N THR A 26 -5.25 14.75 12.89
CA THR A 26 -6.50 14.52 13.64
C THR A 26 -6.58 13.14 14.27
N VAL A 27 -5.60 12.27 13.98
CA VAL A 27 -5.47 10.91 14.49
C VAL A 27 -4.18 10.76 15.30
N HIS A 28 -4.17 9.77 16.20
CA HIS A 28 -3.02 9.50 17.07
C HIS A 28 -2.56 8.04 16.96
N PRO A 29 -1.29 7.78 16.59
CA PRO A 29 -0.30 8.77 16.12
C PRO A 29 -0.73 9.43 14.80
N GLY A 30 -0.22 10.64 14.53
CA GLY A 30 -0.46 11.30 13.24
C GLY A 30 0.17 10.49 12.10
N ARG A 31 -0.33 10.67 10.87
CA ARG A 31 0.13 9.89 9.70
C ARG A 31 0.13 10.72 8.42
N TRP A 32 0.91 10.27 7.44
CA TRP A 32 0.81 10.75 6.06
C TRP A 32 -0.36 10.09 5.35
N GLU A 33 -1.15 10.87 4.62
CA GLU A 33 -2.18 10.41 3.70
C GLU A 33 -1.75 10.71 2.27
N ILE A 34 -1.70 9.66 1.45
CA ILE A 34 -1.16 9.68 0.09
C ILE A 34 -2.15 8.92 -0.79
N ALA A 35 -2.33 9.38 -2.04
CA ALA A 35 -3.25 8.73 -2.97
C ALA A 35 -2.81 7.30 -3.30
N LYS A 36 -3.78 6.40 -3.34
CA LYS A 36 -3.61 4.95 -3.54
C LYS A 36 -2.73 4.54 -4.73
N PRO A 37 -2.77 5.21 -5.91
CA PRO A 37 -1.93 4.84 -7.05
C PRO A 37 -0.41 4.89 -6.78
N HIS A 38 0.03 5.57 -5.71
CA HIS A 38 1.44 5.62 -5.32
C HIS A 38 1.85 4.49 -4.38
N LEU A 39 0.97 3.53 -4.06
CA LEU A 39 1.23 2.48 -3.07
C LEU A 39 2.56 1.76 -3.34
N ARG A 40 2.76 1.30 -4.58
CA ARG A 40 3.97 0.58 -4.99
C ARG A 40 5.22 1.42 -4.80
N THR A 41 5.31 2.54 -5.51
CA THR A 41 6.48 3.43 -5.50
C THR A 41 6.79 3.93 -4.09
N LEU A 42 5.77 4.26 -3.28
CA LEU A 42 5.97 4.68 -1.90
C LEU A 42 6.55 3.54 -1.05
N THR A 43 6.04 2.32 -1.21
CA THR A 43 6.48 1.16 -0.44
C THR A 43 7.94 0.82 -0.76
N GLU A 44 8.28 0.77 -2.05
CA GLU A 44 9.64 0.57 -2.54
C GLU A 44 10.58 1.66 -2.00
N ALA A 45 10.25 2.95 -2.17
CA ALA A 45 11.06 4.06 -1.67
C ALA A 45 11.23 4.05 -0.13
N LEU A 46 10.21 3.61 0.62
CA LEU A 46 10.30 3.45 2.07
C LEU A 46 11.24 2.29 2.44
N ALA A 47 11.15 1.15 1.77
CA ALA A 47 12.06 0.03 1.99
C ALA A 47 13.50 0.39 1.58
N GLU A 48 13.70 1.11 0.47
CA GLU A 48 15.00 1.67 0.11
C GLU A 48 15.56 2.58 1.19
N ARG A 49 14.72 3.43 1.81
CA ARG A 49 15.15 4.34 2.87
C ARG A 49 15.41 3.65 4.22
N PHE A 50 14.56 2.70 4.61
CA PHE A 50 14.53 2.14 5.97
C PHE A 50 15.04 0.69 6.07
N GLY A 51 15.34 0.05 4.95
CA GLY A 51 15.79 -1.34 4.86
C GLY A 51 14.64 -2.34 4.76
N GLU A 52 13.61 -2.19 5.59
CA GLU A 52 12.41 -3.03 5.59
C GLU A 52 11.17 -2.19 5.90
N VAL A 53 10.04 -2.50 5.28
CA VAL A 53 8.75 -1.91 5.62
C VAL A 53 7.67 -2.99 5.75
N ASN A 54 6.79 -2.81 6.74
CA ASN A 54 5.60 -3.62 6.93
C ASN A 54 4.41 -2.93 6.23
N VAL A 55 3.74 -3.64 5.34
CA VAL A 55 2.62 -3.13 4.55
C VAL A 55 1.37 -3.90 4.91
N TYR A 56 0.34 -3.17 5.34
CA TYR A 56 -0.97 -3.72 5.67
C TYR A 56 -1.98 -3.21 4.66
N LEU A 57 -2.56 -4.11 3.86
CA LEU A 57 -3.58 -3.78 2.86
C LEU A 57 -4.95 -4.26 3.32
N GLU A 58 -5.93 -3.36 3.30
CA GLU A 58 -7.30 -3.66 3.70
C GLU A 58 -8.20 -3.93 2.49
N PHE A 59 -8.90 -5.06 2.53
CA PHE A 59 -9.85 -5.50 1.52
C PHE A 59 -11.25 -5.56 2.12
N SER A 60 -12.26 -5.17 1.35
CA SER A 60 -13.66 -5.33 1.72
C SER A 60 -14.07 -6.81 1.68
N THR A 61 -14.88 -7.26 2.63
CA THR A 61 -15.51 -8.59 2.57
C THR A 61 -16.76 -8.62 1.68
N THR A 62 -17.28 -7.46 1.30
CA THR A 62 -18.56 -7.33 0.59
C THR A 62 -18.45 -6.72 -0.80
N GLU A 63 -17.38 -5.97 -1.08
CA GLU A 63 -17.14 -5.37 -2.40
C GLU A 63 -16.86 -6.47 -3.42
N ARG A 64 -17.70 -6.57 -4.44
CA ARG A 64 -17.55 -7.56 -5.51
C ARG A 64 -16.50 -7.08 -6.51
N CYS A 65 -15.60 -7.99 -6.88
CA CYS A 65 -14.66 -7.76 -7.96
C CYS A 65 -15.39 -7.51 -9.28
N ASP A 66 -15.06 -6.42 -9.96
CA ASP A 66 -15.63 -6.04 -11.25
C ASP A 66 -14.61 -6.14 -12.38
N ARG A 67 -15.04 -5.84 -13.61
CA ARG A 67 -14.17 -5.87 -14.80
C ARG A 67 -13.10 -4.79 -14.78
N ASN A 68 -13.28 -3.69 -14.05
CA ASN A 68 -12.28 -2.64 -13.96
C ASN A 68 -11.11 -3.14 -13.10
N CYS A 69 -11.39 -3.74 -11.93
CA CYS A 69 -10.39 -4.40 -11.11
C CYS A 69 -9.67 -5.52 -11.88
N GLN A 70 -10.40 -6.35 -12.62
CA GLN A 70 -9.78 -7.44 -13.38
C GLN A 70 -8.85 -6.99 -14.52
N ARG A 71 -8.98 -5.74 -14.95
CA ARG A 71 -8.18 -5.14 -16.04
C ARG A 71 -7.26 -4.02 -15.56
N ALA A 72 -7.22 -3.77 -14.24
CA ALA A 72 -6.44 -2.68 -13.69
C ALA A 72 -4.95 -3.04 -13.74
N GLU A 73 -4.13 -2.06 -14.12
CA GLU A 73 -2.67 -2.15 -14.16
C GLU A 73 -2.02 -1.57 -12.90
N TYR A 74 -2.81 -0.86 -12.07
CA TYR A 74 -2.33 -0.20 -10.87
C TYR A 74 -2.60 -1.01 -9.62
N ASP A 75 -1.94 -0.64 -8.56
CA ASP A 75 -1.85 -1.38 -7.31
C ASP A 75 -2.92 -0.98 -6.31
N ASP A 76 -4.16 -0.92 -6.79
CA ASP A 76 -5.26 -0.24 -6.11
C ASP A 76 -6.48 -1.15 -5.86
N CYS A 77 -6.28 -2.46 -5.71
CA CYS A 77 -7.37 -3.36 -5.34
C CYS A 77 -7.89 -3.10 -3.91
N THR A 78 -9.21 -3.15 -3.70
CA THR A 78 -9.87 -3.23 -2.37
C THR A 78 -10.96 -4.30 -2.32
N CYS A 79 -11.19 -5.06 -3.40
CA CYS A 79 -12.29 -6.02 -3.45
C CYS A 79 -12.08 -7.25 -2.58
N SER A 80 -13.18 -7.96 -2.33
CA SER A 80 -13.21 -9.25 -1.63
C SER A 80 -12.40 -10.36 -2.28
N CYS A 81 -12.03 -10.17 -3.55
CA CYS A 81 -11.05 -10.96 -4.30
C CYS A 81 -9.64 -10.93 -3.70
N ARG A 82 -9.32 -9.91 -2.87
CA ARG A 82 -8.00 -9.69 -2.27
C ARG A 82 -6.85 -9.57 -3.27
N GLY A 83 -7.15 -9.14 -4.50
CA GLY A 83 -6.16 -9.05 -5.58
C GLY A 83 -6.00 -10.32 -6.43
N GLU A 84 -6.68 -11.42 -6.10
CA GLU A 84 -6.56 -12.71 -6.82
C GLU A 84 -6.87 -12.58 -8.32
N TYR A 85 -7.86 -11.76 -8.66
CA TYR A 85 -8.30 -11.56 -10.04
C TYR A 85 -7.86 -10.22 -10.62
N HIS A 86 -7.07 -9.44 -9.88
CA HIS A 86 -6.71 -8.08 -10.25
C HIS A 86 -5.68 -8.08 -11.39
N GLY A 87 -6.00 -7.45 -12.53
CA GLY A 87 -5.09 -7.31 -13.67
C GLY A 87 -4.50 -8.60 -14.28
N GLY A 88 -4.95 -9.80 -13.90
CA GLY A 88 -4.34 -11.08 -14.30
C GLY A 88 -3.59 -11.84 -13.19
N GLY A 89 -3.62 -11.35 -11.95
CA GLY A 89 -3.07 -12.00 -10.75
C GLY A 89 -2.29 -11.02 -9.88
N THR A 90 -1.89 -11.43 -8.68
CA THR A 90 -1.10 -10.57 -7.78
C THR A 90 0.32 -10.32 -8.31
N PHE A 91 0.56 -9.13 -8.89
CA PHE A 91 1.83 -8.67 -9.46
C PHE A 91 2.92 -8.30 -8.44
N TRP A 92 2.79 -8.76 -7.19
CA TRP A 92 3.68 -8.38 -6.10
C TRP A 92 4.71 -9.45 -5.80
N THR A 93 5.25 -10.09 -6.83
CA THR A 93 6.13 -11.26 -6.68
C THR A 93 7.39 -10.96 -5.85
N GLU A 94 7.79 -9.69 -5.76
CA GLU A 94 8.90 -9.20 -4.91
C GLU A 94 8.50 -8.99 -3.43
N TRP A 95 7.21 -8.83 -3.12
CA TRP A 95 6.75 -8.56 -1.75
C TRP A 95 6.38 -9.87 -1.05
N GLN A 96 7.03 -10.13 0.09
CA GLN A 96 6.80 -11.38 0.80
C GLN A 96 5.51 -11.29 1.63
N LEU A 97 4.51 -12.11 1.28
CA LEU A 97 3.33 -12.32 2.11
C LEU A 97 3.73 -13.07 3.39
N VAL A 98 3.51 -12.46 4.55
CA VAL A 98 3.89 -13.04 5.85
C VAL A 98 2.69 -13.43 6.72
N GLY A 99 1.48 -13.04 6.33
CA GLY A 99 0.25 -13.48 6.95
C GLY A 99 -0.99 -13.05 6.17
N GLU A 100 -1.94 -13.98 6.03
CA GLU A 100 -3.31 -13.66 5.62
C GLU A 100 -4.25 -13.47 6.82
N ASP A 101 -3.80 -13.85 8.02
CA ASP A 101 -4.64 -13.97 9.19
C ASP A 101 -4.57 -12.73 10.10
N THR A 102 -5.78 -12.20 10.33
CA THR A 102 -6.26 -11.53 11.56
C THR A 102 -6.18 -10.01 11.62
N LEU A 103 -7.33 -9.36 11.32
CA LEU A 103 -8.06 -8.42 12.18
C LEU A 103 -9.42 -8.18 11.50
N VAL A 104 -10.52 -8.69 12.08
CA VAL A 104 -11.87 -8.26 11.66
C VAL A 104 -12.06 -6.86 12.22
N GLY A 105 -11.73 -5.84 11.42
CA GLY A 105 -12.18 -4.49 11.71
C GLY A 105 -13.72 -4.46 11.82
N PRO A 106 -14.32 -3.53 12.58
CA PRO A 106 -15.76 -3.50 12.84
C PRO A 106 -16.68 -3.41 11.60
N VAL A 107 -16.12 -3.37 10.38
CA VAL A 107 -16.80 -3.05 9.12
C VAL A 107 -16.43 -4.01 7.97
N GLY A 108 -16.30 -5.31 8.25
CA GLY A 108 -16.14 -6.31 7.17
C GLY A 108 -14.90 -6.06 6.31
N ARG A 109 -13.74 -5.93 6.95
CA ARG A 109 -12.45 -5.80 6.27
C ARG A 109 -11.57 -7.01 6.59
N VAL A 110 -10.77 -7.44 5.62
CA VAL A 110 -9.70 -8.42 5.77
C VAL A 110 -8.38 -7.73 5.47
N VAL A 111 -7.35 -8.02 6.26
CA VAL A 111 -6.01 -7.42 6.10
C VAL A 111 -5.06 -8.46 5.51
N ARG A 112 -4.25 -8.07 4.52
CA ARG A 112 -3.04 -8.82 4.15
C ARG A 112 -1.81 -8.08 4.63
N HIS A 113 -0.86 -8.82 5.21
CA HIS A 113 0.40 -8.28 5.70
C HIS A 113 1.54 -8.74 4.80
N TYR A 114 2.21 -7.77 4.19
CA TYR A 114 3.42 -7.95 3.41
C TYR A 114 4.63 -7.35 4.12
N ILE A 115 5.79 -7.97 3.90
CA ILE A 115 7.08 -7.36 4.20
C ILE A 115 7.75 -7.06 2.86
N VAL A 116 8.28 -5.84 2.75
CA VAL A 116 9.10 -5.42 1.61
C VAL A 116 10.47 -5.03 2.14
N ARG A 117 11.50 -5.71 1.66
CA ARG A 117 12.89 -5.44 2.03
C ARG A 117 13.62 -4.83 0.87
N ARG A 118 14.62 -3.99 1.18
CA ARG A 118 15.45 -3.33 0.16
C ARG A 118 16.10 -4.35 -0.78
N GLU A 119 16.53 -5.50 -0.27
CA GLU A 119 17.18 -6.55 -1.04
C GLU A 119 16.28 -7.29 -2.03
N ASP A 120 14.96 -7.12 -1.92
CA ASP A 120 13.96 -7.78 -2.75
C ASP A 120 13.51 -6.89 -3.93
N ILE A 121 13.84 -5.59 -3.91
CA ILE A 121 13.44 -4.61 -4.93
C ILE A 121 14.31 -4.77 -6.19
N GLY A 122 13.66 -4.98 -7.35
CA GLY A 122 14.32 -4.97 -8.67
C GLY A 122 15.08 -6.26 -9.02
N ARG A 123 14.69 -7.39 -8.44
CA ARG A 123 15.23 -8.73 -8.72
C ARG A 123 14.39 -9.52 -9.70
#